data_AF-A0A955TQN6-F1
#
_entry.id   AF-A0A955TQN6-F1
#
_cell.length_a   1.000
_cell.length_b   1.000
_cell.length_c   1.000
_cell.angle_alpha   90.00
_cell.angle_beta   90.00
_cell.angle_gamma   90.00
#
_symmetry.space_group_name_H-M   'P 1'
#
loop_
_entity.id
_entity.type
_entity.pdbx_description
1 polymer ?
#
loop_
_entity_poly.entity_id
_entity_poly.type
_entity_poly.pdbx_seq_one_letter_code
_entity_poly.pdbx_strand_id
1 'polypeptide(L)'
;MDAIISVGYRVNSRRGVRFRQWATNVLRDHLVKGYTFNQARLDERGLLEARQTLDLLSRTLQHQALVDETSRAVLELIVSYADTWPLLLEYDEDRFRLPPGVRPSSDKLDVDCACRAIADFKKEL
;
A
#
# COMPACT_ATOMS: atom_id res chain seq x y z
N MET A 1 23.86 13.91 -6.98
CA MET A 1 23.65 14.51 -5.63
C MET A 1 23.91 16.01 -5.66
N ASP A 2 24.95 16.45 -6.36
CA ASP A 2 25.34 17.86 -6.47
C ASP A 2 24.34 18.74 -7.23
N ALA A 3 23.54 18.18 -8.14
CA ALA A 3 22.51 18.93 -8.88
C ALA A 3 21.42 19.54 -7.97
N ILE A 4 21.04 18.84 -6.90
CA ILE A 4 19.94 19.25 -6.01
C ILE A 4 20.41 20.37 -5.06
N ILE A 5 21.64 20.28 -4.56
CA ILE A 5 22.24 21.27 -3.65
C ILE A 5 22.69 22.52 -4.43
N SER A 6 23.18 22.36 -5.66
CA SER A 6 23.69 23.46 -6.51
C SER A 6 22.60 24.41 -7.00
N VAL A 7 21.39 23.93 -7.28
CA VAL A 7 20.25 24.80 -7.67
C VAL A 7 19.75 25.62 -6.48
N GLY A 8 19.76 25.06 -5.26
CA GLY A 8 19.34 25.76 -4.05
C GLY A 8 20.29 26.90 -3.62
N TYR A 9 21.58 26.82 -3.98
CA TYR A 9 22.59 27.82 -3.62
C TYR A 9 22.65 29.01 -4.58
N ARG A 10 22.23 28.85 -5.84
CA ARG A 10 22.19 29.93 -6.85
C ARG A 10 20.92 30.77 -6.79
N VAL A 11 19.89 30.34 -6.07
CA VAL A 11 18.58 31.03 -6.01
C VAL A 11 18.35 31.63 -4.63
N ASN A 12 18.59 32.94 -4.49
CA ASN A 12 18.46 33.67 -3.23
C ASN A 12 17.00 34.11 -2.93
N SER A 13 16.04 33.20 -3.17
CA SER A 13 14.61 33.49 -2.99
C SER A 13 14.05 32.82 -1.74
N ARG A 14 12.95 33.36 -1.17
CA ARG A 14 12.18 32.72 -0.08
C ARG A 14 11.75 31.29 -0.42
N ARG A 15 11.57 30.96 -1.71
CA ARG A 15 11.29 29.59 -2.16
C ARG A 15 12.55 28.71 -2.11
N GLY A 16 13.71 29.24 -2.49
CA GLY A 16 15.00 28.54 -2.40
C GLY A 16 15.43 28.22 -0.96
N VAL A 17 15.15 29.11 0.00
CA VAL A 17 15.39 28.85 1.43
C VAL A 17 14.51 27.71 1.93
N ARG A 18 13.20 27.74 1.63
CA ARG A 18 12.27 26.65 2.01
C ARG A 18 12.64 25.32 1.38
N PHE A 19 13.05 25.32 0.11
CA PHE A 19 13.52 24.12 -0.57
C PHE A 19 14.77 23.53 0.10
N ARG A 20 15.75 24.36 0.47
CA ARG A 20 16.96 23.89 1.19
C ARG A 20 16.60 23.26 2.53
N GLN A 21 15.76 23.90 3.32
CA GLN A 21 15.29 23.35 4.60
C GLN A 21 14.61 21.98 4.41
N TRP A 22 13.71 21.89 3.43
CA TRP A 22 13.04 20.64 3.09
C TRP A 22 14.03 19.55 2.63
N ALA A 23 14.93 19.87 1.69
CA ALA A 23 15.89 18.92 1.15
C ALA A 23 16.86 18.41 2.23
N THR A 24 17.33 19.29 3.12
CA THR A 24 18.18 18.89 4.25
C THR A 24 17.46 17.96 5.21
N ASN A 25 16.18 18.20 5.49
CA ASN A 25 15.40 17.31 6.36
C ASN A 25 15.18 15.94 5.71
N VAL A 26 14.79 15.91 4.43
CA VAL A 26 14.63 14.66 3.65
C VAL A 26 15.91 13.83 3.63
N LEU A 27 17.06 14.49 3.40
CA LEU A 27 18.36 13.83 3.36
C LEU A 27 18.75 13.28 4.74
N ARG A 28 18.51 14.05 5.80
CA ARG A 28 18.78 13.63 7.18
C ARG A 28 17.92 12.42 7.53
N ASP A 29 16.63 12.45 7.22
CA ASP A 29 15.75 11.31 7.46
C ASP A 29 16.24 10.06 6.72
N HIS A 30 16.69 10.21 5.46
CA HIS A 30 17.23 9.09 4.68
C HIS A 30 18.48 8.48 5.32
N LEU A 31 19.41 9.32 5.79
CA LEU A 31 20.67 8.86 6.35
C LEU A 31 20.52 8.28 7.76
N VAL A 32 19.57 8.79 8.55
CA VAL A 32 19.34 8.32 9.93
C VAL A 32 18.45 7.09 9.95
N LYS A 33 17.38 7.06 9.16
CA LYS A 33 16.37 5.99 9.19
C LYS A 33 16.58 4.94 8.11
N GLY A 34 17.46 5.21 7.13
CA GLY A 34 17.68 4.36 5.96
C GLY A 34 16.63 4.54 4.86
N TYR A 35 15.62 5.40 5.07
CA TYR A 35 14.56 5.69 4.11
C TYR A 35 13.96 7.08 4.39
N THR A 36 13.24 7.64 3.41
CA THR A 36 12.52 8.92 3.60
C THR A 36 11.06 8.77 3.23
N PHE A 37 10.17 9.29 4.08
CA PHE A 37 8.72 9.15 3.94
C PHE A 37 8.10 10.47 3.45
N ASN A 38 7.26 10.40 2.41
CA ASN A 38 6.49 11.55 1.93
C ASN A 38 5.01 11.33 2.23
N GLN A 39 4.59 11.74 3.44
CA GLN A 39 3.23 11.56 3.96
C GLN A 39 2.17 12.12 3.01
N ALA A 40 2.31 13.38 2.57
CA ALA A 40 1.33 14.04 1.70
C ALA A 40 1.13 13.31 0.36
N ARG A 41 2.21 12.76 -0.21
CA ARG A 41 2.12 11.98 -1.45
C ARG A 41 1.54 10.58 -1.21
N LEU A 42 1.77 10.00 -0.04
CA LEU A 42 1.16 8.72 0.33
C LEU A 42 -0.34 8.85 0.58
N ASP A 43 -0.76 9.93 1.23
CA ASP A 43 -2.17 10.21 1.48
C ASP A 43 -2.93 10.48 0.17
N GLU A 44 -2.30 11.12 -0.84
CA GLU A 44 -2.93 11.36 -2.14
C GLU A 44 -2.85 10.17 -3.13
N ARG A 45 -1.74 9.41 -3.13
CA ARG A 45 -1.45 8.42 -4.20
C ARG A 45 -0.80 7.13 -3.71
N GLY A 46 -0.46 7.03 -2.43
CA GLY A 46 0.41 5.97 -1.88
C GLY A 46 -0.11 4.56 -2.08
N LEU A 47 -1.40 4.37 -1.77
CA LEU A 47 -2.08 3.08 -1.97
C LEU A 47 -2.14 2.68 -3.45
N LEU A 48 -2.33 3.65 -4.35
CA LEU A 48 -2.38 3.42 -5.79
C LEU A 48 -0.98 3.07 -6.34
N GLU A 49 0.05 3.81 -5.94
CA GLU A 49 1.44 3.56 -6.35
C GLU A 49 1.97 2.23 -5.79
N ALA A 50 1.62 1.89 -4.55
CA ALA A 50 1.97 0.60 -3.94
C ALA A 50 1.32 -0.57 -4.71
N ARG A 51 0.04 -0.45 -5.07
CA ARG A 51 -0.68 -1.43 -5.89
C ARG A 51 -0.06 -1.58 -7.28
N GLN A 52 0.28 -0.47 -7.94
CA GLN A 52 0.97 -0.47 -9.23
C GLN A 52 2.35 -1.14 -9.16
N THR A 53 3.07 -0.94 -8.05
CA THR A 53 4.38 -1.56 -7.83
C THR A 53 4.25 -3.07 -7.62
N LEU A 54 3.24 -3.51 -6.84
CA LEU A 54 2.93 -4.94 -6.64
C LEU A 54 2.53 -5.61 -7.96
N ASP A 55 1.71 -4.96 -8.79
CA ASP A 55 1.33 -5.46 -10.10
C ASP A 55 2.55 -5.65 -11.01
N LEU A 56 3.46 -4.68 -11.04
CA LEU A 56 4.68 -4.75 -11.84
C LEU A 56 5.61 -5.86 -11.35
N LEU A 57 5.80 -6.00 -10.03
CA LEU A 57 6.60 -7.07 -9.44
C LEU A 57 6.00 -8.45 -9.75
N SER A 58 4.69 -8.62 -9.55
CA SER A 58 3.98 -9.87 -9.85
C SER A 58 4.18 -10.29 -11.31
N ARG A 59 3.98 -9.36 -12.26
CA ARG A 59 4.18 -9.61 -13.70
C ARG A 59 5.63 -9.96 -14.04
N THR A 60 6.60 -9.25 -13.46
CA THR A 60 8.03 -9.47 -13.72
C THR A 60 8.47 -10.84 -13.20
N LEU A 61 8.04 -11.19 -11.99
CA LEU A 61 8.32 -12.45 -11.34
C LEU A 61 7.70 -13.66 -12.07
N GLN A 62 6.45 -13.50 -12.55
CA GLN A 62 5.79 -14.51 -13.37
C GLN A 62 6.48 -14.71 -14.73
N HIS A 63 6.88 -13.62 -15.39
CA HIS A 63 7.46 -13.67 -16.74
C HIS A 63 8.92 -14.15 -16.76
N GLN A 64 9.69 -13.95 -15.69
CA GLN A 64 11.08 -14.43 -15.62
C GLN A 64 11.20 -15.91 -15.18
N ALA A 65 10.09 -16.61 -14.95
CA ALA A 65 10.06 -17.98 -14.41
C ALA A 65 10.89 -18.17 -13.12
N LEU A 66 11.13 -17.08 -12.38
CA LEU A 66 11.90 -17.06 -11.13
C LEU A 66 11.07 -17.49 -9.91
N VAL A 67 9.82 -17.90 -10.15
CA VAL A 67 8.84 -18.15 -9.10
C VAL A 67 8.15 -19.47 -9.38
N ASP A 68 8.25 -20.37 -8.41
CA ASP A 68 7.56 -21.66 -8.37
C ASP A 68 6.04 -21.47 -8.24
N GLU A 69 5.27 -22.52 -8.51
CA GLU A 69 3.80 -22.43 -8.50
C GLU A 69 3.25 -21.96 -7.14
N THR A 70 3.89 -22.40 -6.05
CA THR A 70 3.56 -21.99 -4.68
C THR A 70 3.72 -20.47 -4.49
N SER A 71 4.82 -19.89 -4.97
CA SER A 71 5.08 -18.47 -4.77
C SER A 71 4.28 -17.58 -5.73
N ARG A 72 3.77 -18.12 -6.84
CA ARG A 72 2.72 -17.46 -7.64
C ARG A 72 1.41 -17.34 -6.88
N ALA A 73 0.95 -18.43 -6.24
CA ALA A 73 -0.27 -18.41 -5.44
C ALA A 73 -0.17 -17.43 -4.26
N VAL A 74 1.00 -17.34 -3.62
CA VAL A 74 1.24 -16.36 -2.55
C VAL A 74 1.22 -14.92 -3.10
N LEU A 75 1.85 -14.65 -4.24
CA LEU A 75 1.80 -13.33 -4.87
C LEU A 75 0.37 -12.92 -5.24
N GLU A 76 -0.41 -13.85 -5.79
CA GLU A 76 -1.81 -13.62 -6.12
C GLU A 76 -2.65 -13.32 -4.87
N LEU A 77 -2.42 -14.04 -3.77
CA LEU A 77 -3.06 -13.77 -2.49
C LEU A 77 -2.70 -12.37 -1.96
N ILE A 78 -1.43 -11.97 -2.03
CA ILE A 78 -0.99 -10.64 -1.59
C ILE A 78 -1.65 -9.54 -2.43
N VAL A 79 -1.73 -9.72 -3.75
CA VAL A 79 -2.39 -8.76 -4.65
C VAL A 79 -3.89 -8.69 -4.35
N SER A 80 -4.56 -9.84 -4.21
CA SER A 80 -5.98 -9.91 -3.86
C SER A 80 -6.28 -9.26 -2.51
N TYR A 81 -5.40 -9.43 -1.52
CA TYR A 81 -5.54 -8.78 -0.22
C TYR A 81 -5.30 -7.26 -0.30
N ALA A 82 -4.31 -6.82 -1.09
CA ALA A 82 -4.04 -5.40 -1.31
C ALA A 82 -5.25 -4.65 -1.89
N ASP A 83 -6.07 -5.33 -2.68
CA ASP A 83 -7.31 -4.79 -3.24
C ASP A 83 -8.38 -4.50 -2.16
N THR A 84 -8.32 -5.21 -1.02
CA THR A 84 -9.25 -5.07 0.11
C THR A 84 -8.79 -3.99 1.09
N TRP A 85 -7.52 -3.58 1.05
CA TRP A 85 -6.96 -2.59 1.97
C TRP A 85 -7.72 -1.25 2.02
N PRO A 86 -8.17 -0.65 0.89
CA PRO A 86 -8.93 0.60 0.94
C PRO A 86 -10.24 0.47 1.74
N LEU A 87 -10.89 -0.69 1.63
CA LEU A 87 -12.13 -0.99 2.33
C LEU A 87 -11.90 -1.12 3.84
N LEU A 88 -10.83 -1.82 4.24
CA LEU A 88 -10.41 -1.95 5.65
C LEU A 88 -10.02 -0.59 6.24
N LEU A 89 -9.29 0.22 5.49
CA LEU A 89 -8.89 1.56 5.92
C LEU A 89 -10.10 2.47 6.08
N GLU A 90 -11.06 2.44 5.15
CA GLU A 90 -12.31 3.17 5.28
C GLU A 90 -13.14 2.72 6.49
N TYR A 91 -13.09 1.43 6.82
CA TYR A 91 -13.73 0.89 8.03
C TYR A 91 -13.07 1.42 9.31
N ASP A 92 -11.74 1.32 9.41
CA ASP A 92 -10.98 1.78 10.59
C ASP A 92 -11.08 3.30 10.81
N GLU A 93 -11.27 4.08 9.75
CA GLU A 93 -11.43 5.54 9.81
C GLU A 93 -12.89 6.00 10.01
N ASP A 94 -13.84 5.10 10.29
CA ASP A 94 -15.28 5.39 10.40
C ASP A 94 -15.88 6.08 9.15
N ARG A 95 -15.25 5.87 7.99
CA ARG A 95 -15.62 6.47 6.70
C ARG A 95 -16.34 5.51 5.78
N PHE A 96 -16.41 4.23 6.14
CA PHE A 96 -17.00 3.18 5.33
C PHE A 96 -18.49 3.45 5.06
N ARG A 97 -18.87 3.41 3.78
CA ARG A 97 -20.26 3.53 3.34
C ARG A 97 -20.65 2.27 2.59
N LEU A 98 -21.78 1.69 2.98
CA LEU A 98 -22.34 0.55 2.27
C LEU A 98 -22.63 0.93 0.81
N PRO A 99 -22.15 0.15 -0.17
CA PRO A 99 -22.48 0.36 -1.57
C PRO A 99 -24.01 0.29 -1.78
N PRO A 100 -24.58 1.11 -2.68
CA PRO A 100 -26.01 1.09 -2.95
C PRO A 100 -26.44 -0.29 -3.45
N GLY A 101 -27.50 -0.84 -2.82
CA GLY A 101 -28.05 -2.17 -3.16
C GLY A 101 -27.54 -3.32 -2.28
N VAL A 102 -26.54 -3.10 -1.44
CA VAL A 102 -26.08 -4.10 -0.47
C VAL A 102 -26.99 -4.06 0.76
N ARG A 103 -27.63 -5.19 1.07
CA ARG A 103 -28.32 -5.37 2.34
C ARG A 103 -27.37 -6.06 3.30
N PRO A 104 -27.15 -5.52 4.51
CA PRO A 104 -26.41 -6.27 5.53
C PRO A 104 -27.13 -7.61 5.73
N SER A 105 -26.37 -8.71 5.76
CA SER A 105 -26.95 -10.00 6.13
C SER A 105 -27.52 -9.85 7.54
N SER A 106 -28.81 -10.13 7.69
CA SER A 106 -29.47 -10.15 9.00
C SER A 106 -28.93 -11.30 9.88
N ASP A 107 -28.30 -12.28 9.26
CA ASP A 107 -27.69 -13.38 9.96
C ASP A 107 -26.40 -12.90 10.62
N LYS A 108 -26.44 -12.84 11.96
CA LYS A 108 -25.23 -12.80 12.77
C LYS A 108 -24.46 -14.07 12.45
N LEU A 109 -23.24 -13.91 11.93
CA LEU A 109 -22.26 -14.98 11.87
C LEU A 109 -21.93 -15.38 13.30
N ASP A 110 -22.62 -16.42 13.78
CA ASP A 110 -22.31 -17.08 15.03
C ASP A 110 -20.97 -17.81 14.90
N VAL A 111 -20.21 -17.87 15.99
CA VAL A 111 -18.88 -18.49 16.05
C VAL A 111 -18.98 -19.97 15.65
N ASP A 112 -20.02 -20.67 16.10
CA ASP A 112 -20.23 -22.08 15.75
C ASP A 112 -20.58 -22.27 14.27
N CYS A 113 -21.23 -21.28 13.65
CA CYS A 113 -21.54 -21.28 12.22
C CYS A 113 -20.25 -21.03 11.39
N ALA A 114 -19.44 -20.07 11.81
CA ALA A 114 -18.16 -19.77 11.17
C ALA A 114 -17.18 -20.95 11.26
N CYS A 115 -17.06 -21.60 12.44
CA CYS A 115 -16.20 -22.77 12.62
C CYS A 115 -16.64 -23.95 11.75
N ARG A 116 -17.95 -24.17 11.59
CA ARG A 116 -18.48 -25.20 10.67
C ARG A 116 -18.16 -24.89 9.22
N ALA A 117 -18.41 -23.66 8.77
CA ALA A 117 -18.10 -23.24 7.41
C ALA A 117 -16.60 -23.39 7.09
N ILE A 118 -15.70 -23.03 8.01
CA ILE A 118 -14.26 -23.23 7.85
C ILE A 118 -13.90 -24.72 7.80
N ALA A 119 -14.50 -25.54 8.67
CA ALA A 119 -14.24 -26.98 8.71
C ALA A 119 -14.70 -27.68 7.43
N ASP A 120 -15.81 -27.26 6.84
CA ASP A 120 -16.33 -27.81 5.59
C ASP A 120 -15.51 -27.32 4.39
N PHE A 121 -15.13 -26.05 4.34
CA PHE A 121 -14.20 -25.53 3.32
C PHE A 121 -12.85 -26.26 3.33
N LYS A 122 -12.35 -26.62 4.51
CA LYS A 122 -11.11 -27.39 4.67
C LYS A 122 -11.21 -28.83 4.13
N LYS A 123 -12.41 -29.38 3.96
CA LYS A 123 -12.62 -30.71 3.36
C LYS A 123 -12.72 -30.68 1.83
N GLU A 124 -13.05 -29.52 1.25
CA GLU A 124 -13.20 -29.33 -0.20
C GLU A 124 -11.88 -28.93 -0.89
N LEU A 125 -10.89 -28.51 -0.10
CA LEU A 125 -9.48 -28.30 -0.49
C LEU A 125 -8.67 -29.61 -0.36
#